data_AF-A0A6L9YVI8-F1
#
_entry.id   AF-A0A6L9YVI8-F1
#
_cell.length_a   1.000
_cell.length_b   1.000
_cell.length_c   1.000
_cell.angle_alpha   90.00
_cell.angle_beta   90.00
_cell.angle_gamma   90.00
#
_symmetry.space_group_name_H-M   'P 1'
#
loop_
_entity.id
_entity.type
_entity.pdbx_description
1 polymer ?
#
loop_
_entity_poly.entity_id
_entity_poly.type
_entity_poly.pdbx_seq_one_letter_code
_entity_poly.pdbx_strand_id
1 'polypeptide(L)' 'MEKIKRLAEMVKKYPDYTLEEYCENWEDKTGVRVSASTMCRTLQNLGLSLKKKQLGVLKQQQRKNKKRD' A
#
# COMPACT_ATOMS: atom_id res chain seq x y z
N MET A 1 6.88 -6.33 15.35
CA MET A 1 5.46 -6.50 14.93
C MET A 1 4.64 -5.20 14.99
N GLU A 2 5.11 -4.11 15.60
CA GLU A 2 4.35 -2.83 15.70
C GLU A 2 3.98 -2.19 14.36
N LYS A 3 4.85 -2.26 13.35
CA LYS A 3 4.61 -1.66 12.03
C LYS A 3 3.38 -2.25 11.34
N ILE A 4 3.13 -3.54 11.48
CA ILE A 4 1.97 -4.20 10.85
C ILE A 4 0.66 -3.72 11.51
N LYS A 5 0.64 -3.55 12.83
CA LYS A 5 -0.53 -3.03 13.56
C LYS A 5 -0.88 -1.62 13.12
N ARG A 6 0.12 -0.73 13.05
CA ARG A 6 -0.07 0.66 12.62
C ARG A 6 -0.56 0.76 11.18
N LEU A 7 -0.11 -0.14 10.31
CA LEU A 7 -0.60 -0.22 8.93
C LEU A 7 -2.08 -0.63 8.91
N ALA A 8 -2.46 -1.64 9.69
CA ALA A 8 -3.85 -2.09 9.77
C ALA A 8 -4.80 -0.99 10.26
N GLU A 9 -4.40 -0.21 11.27
CA GLU A 9 -5.18 0.94 11.74
C GLU A 9 -5.34 2.02 10.68
N MET A 10 -4.27 2.32 9.94
CA MET A 10 -4.31 3.29 8.86
C MET A 10 -5.23 2.83 7.72
N VAL A 11 -5.18 1.55 7.34
CA VAL A 11 -6.06 0.97 6.32
C VAL A 11 -7.52 1.00 6.76
N LYS A 12 -7.78 0.74 8.05
CA LYS A 12 -9.13 0.83 8.62
C LYS A 12 -9.67 2.26 8.61
N LYS A 13 -8.79 3.26 8.82
CA LYS A 13 -9.16 4.68 8.81
C LYS A 13 -9.38 5.23 7.40
N TYR A 14 -8.66 4.71 6.41
CA TYR A 14 -8.66 5.21 5.04
C TYR A 14 -8.83 4.09 3.99
N PRO A 15 -9.93 3.33 4.00
CA PRO A 15 -10.07 2.15 3.13
C PRO A 15 -10.08 2.48 1.63
N ASP A 16 -10.37 3.73 1.26
CA ASP A 16 -10.44 4.21 -0.11
C ASP A 16 -9.10 4.69 -0.70
N TYR A 17 -8.05 4.73 0.11
CA TYR A 17 -6.73 5.18 -0.36
C TYR A 17 -6.16 4.19 -1.38
N THR A 18 -5.53 4.75 -2.40
CA THR A 18 -4.73 4.01 -3.38
C THR A 18 -3.42 3.55 -2.76
N LEU A 19 -2.76 2.59 -3.41
CA LEU A 19 -1.51 2.01 -2.91
C LEU A 19 -0.37 3.05 -2.80
N GLU A 20 -0.37 4.04 -3.70
CA GLU A 20 0.61 5.14 -3.72
C GLU A 20 0.38 6.09 -2.54
N GLU A 21 -0.88 6.48 -2.29
CA GLU A 21 -1.25 7.29 -1.13
C GLU A 21 -0.91 6.59 0.18
N TYR A 22 -1.06 5.26 0.24
CA TYR A 22 -0.60 4.49 1.40
C TYR A 22 0.90 4.57 1.61
N CYS A 23 1.70 4.49 0.54
CA CYS A 23 3.15 4.61 0.61
C CYS A 23 3.59 5.99 1.11
N GLU A 24 3.01 7.06 0.56
CA GLU A 24 3.32 8.44 0.96
C GLU A 24 2.90 8.73 2.40
N ASN A 25 1.67 8.39 2.76
CA ASN A 25 1.15 8.58 4.13
C ASN A 25 1.92 7.75 5.16
N TRP A 26 2.45 6.58 4.75
CA TRP A 26 3.29 5.77 5.63
C TRP A 26 4.67 6.38 5.83
N GLU A 27 5.28 6.91 4.76
CA GLU A 27 6.56 7.63 4.84
C GLU A 27 6.43 8.88 5.72
N ASP A 28 5.36 9.66 5.55
CA ASP A 28 5.08 10.85 6.37
C ASP A 28 4.90 10.51 7.86
N LYS A 29 4.12 9.46 8.17
CA LYS A 29 3.82 9.08 9.56
C LYS A 29 4.94 8.34 10.29
N THR A 30 5.78 7.61 9.56
CA THR A 30 6.78 6.72 10.18
C THR A 30 8.22 7.08 9.83
N GLY A 31 8.43 7.98 8.87
CA GLY A 31 9.73 8.31 8.29
C GLY A 31 10.33 7.18 7.44
N VAL A 32 9.60 6.07 7.25
CA VAL A 32 10.11 4.89 6.54
C VAL A 32 9.52 4.85 5.14
N ARG A 33 10.37 5.05 4.13
CA ARG A 33 9.98 4.88 2.74
C ARG A 33 9.72 3.41 2.40
N VAL A 34 8.49 3.07 2.04
CA VAL A 34 8.11 1.72 1.58
C VAL A 34 7.75 1.75 0.11
N SER A 35 8.24 0.76 -0.63
CA SER A 35 7.83 0.57 -2.01
C SER A 35 6.39 0.05 -2.09
N ALA A 36 5.70 0.34 -3.20
CA ALA A 36 4.40 -0.23 -3.55
C ALA A 36 4.38 -1.76 -3.39
N SER A 37 5.45 -2.45 -3.81
CA SER A 37 5.61 -3.90 -3.66
C SER A 37 5.65 -4.36 -2.19
N THR A 38 6.34 -3.63 -1.32
CA THR A 38 6.40 -3.94 0.12
C THR A 38 5.05 -3.67 0.78
N MET A 39 4.42 -2.53 0.44
CA MET A 39 3.08 -2.17 0.90
C MET A 39 2.07 -3.25 0.52
N CYS A 40 2.04 -3.66 -0.75
CA CYS A 40 1.16 -4.70 -1.28
C CYS A 40 1.32 -6.03 -0.53
N ARG A 41 2.56 -6.51 -0.34
CA ARG A 41 2.81 -7.75 0.42
C ARG A 41 2.36 -7.64 1.87
N THR A 42 2.54 -6.48 2.50
CA THR A 42 2.14 -6.26 3.90
C THR A 42 0.62 -6.24 4.04
N LEU A 43 -0.09 -5.62 3.09
CA LEU A 43 -1.55 -5.62 3.03
C LEU A 43 -2.10 -7.04 2.77
N GLN A 44 -1.47 -7.80 1.87
CA GLN A 44 -1.81 -9.22 1.64
C GLN A 44 -1.61 -10.07 2.88
N ASN A 45 -0.49 -9.91 3.60
CA ASN A 45 -0.22 -10.61 4.86
C ASN A 45 -1.22 -10.25 5.96
N LEU A 46 -1.78 -9.04 5.94
CA LEU A 46 -2.85 -8.62 6.83
C LEU A 46 -4.21 -9.21 6.48
N GLY A 47 -4.34 -9.95 5.37
CA GLY A 47 -5.63 -10.44 4.87
C GLY A 47 -6.55 -9.32 4.38
N LEU A 48 -6.05 -8.08 4.35
CA LEU A 48 -6.74 -6.91 3.82
C LEU A 48 -6.58 -6.92 2.31
N SER A 49 -7.23 -7.91 1.68
CA SER A 49 -7.46 -7.88 0.25
C SER A 49 -8.25 -6.60 -0.03
N LEU A 50 -7.57 -5.59 -0.57
CA LEU A 50 -8.20 -4.38 -1.13
C LEU A 50 -9.02 -4.80 -2.37
N LYS A 51 -10.11 -5.53 -2.13
CA LYS A 51 -10.99 -6.02 -3.18
C LYS A 51 -12.09 -5.00 -3.38
N LYS A 52 -11.86 -4.03 -4.28
CA LYS A 52 -12.98 -3.55 -5.08
C LYS A 52 -13.38 -4.72 -5.98
N LYS A 53 -14.60 -5.25 -5.81
CA LYS A 53 -15.20 -6.23 -6.74
C LYS A 53 -15.32 -5.57 -8.11
N GLN A 54 -14.26 -5.58 -8.92
CA GLN A 54 -14.34 -5.18 -10.32
C GLN A 54 -14.41 -6.43 -11.19
N LEU A 55 -15.64 -6.74 -11.56
CA LEU A 55 -15.95 -7.37 -12.84
C LEU A 55 -15.23 -6.54 -13.93
N GLY A 56 -14.23 -7.12 -14.58
CA GLY A 56 -13.56 -6.48 -15.72
C GLY A 56 -12.17 -5.94 -15.40
N VAL A 57 -11.18 -6.77 -15.67
CA VAL A 57 -9.84 -6.47 -16.21
C VAL A 57 -9.42 -4.99 -16.23
N LEU A 58 -8.37 -4.64 -15.47
CA LEU A 58 -7.29 -3.77 -15.94
C LEU A 58 -6.01 -4.03 -15.11
N LYS A 59 -5.00 -4.61 -15.75
CA LYS A 59 -3.63 -4.70 -15.26
C LYS A 59 -3.09 -3.28 -15.05
N GLN A 60 -3.01 -2.79 -13.82
CA GLN A 60 -2.35 -1.50 -13.54
C GLN A 60 -0.91 -1.69 -13.07
N GLN A 61 -0.02 -1.51 -14.05
CA GLN A 61 1.25 -0.78 -14.01
C GLN A 61 2.14 -0.90 -12.76
N GLN A 62 3.09 -1.84 -12.81
CA GLN A 62 4.42 -1.56 -12.27
C GLN A 62 5.23 -0.79 -13.33
N ARG A 63 4.98 0.52 -13.47
CA ARG A 63 5.97 1.41 -14.10
C ARG A 63 7.10 1.61 -13.11
N LYS A 64 8.13 0.77 -13.23
CA LYS A 64 9.42 0.94 -12.58
C LYS A 64 10.06 2.24 -13.07
N ASN A 65 9.84 3.36 -12.37
CA ASN A 65 10.78 4.47 -12.45
C ASN A 65 11.98 4.16 -11.57
N LYS A 66 12.94 3.46 -12.20
CA LYS A 66 14.34 3.44 -11.80
C LYS A 66 14.94 4.78 -12.24
N LYS A 67 15.11 5.70 -11.30
CA LYS A 67 16.14 6.76 -11.37
C LYS A 67 16.43 7.22 -9.94
N ARG A 68 17.45 6.62 -9.35
CA ARG A 68 18.32 7.28 -8.37
C ARG A 68 19.62 7.53 -9.12
N ASP A 69 20.09 8.76 -8.95
CA ASP A 69 21.34 9.40 -9.36
C ASP A 69 22.48 8.45 -9.78
#